data_AF-A0A954FGH7-F1
#
_entry.id   AF-A0A954FGH7-F1
#
_cell.length_a   1.000
_cell.length_b   1.000
_cell.length_c   1.000
_cell.angle_alpha   90.00
_cell.angle_beta   90.00
_cell.angle_gamma   90.00
#
_symmetry.space_group_name_H-M   'P 1'
#
loop_
_entity.id
_entity.type
_entity.pdbx_description
1 polymer ?
#
loop_
_entity_poly.entity_id
_entity_poly.type
_entity_poly.pdbx_seq_one_letter_code
_entity_poly.pdbx_strand_id
1 'polypeptide(L)'
;MKLSVAAWEIVNQLAASERRQSWFRQMMGRSDVSSLLRKLGELNEPAALPYVAQFLTSADRATRAAARETVVVLLTDISARDLLALEEQSLWLNASYRWQNWSRIQPADVAAIAGSPDQRGYSAVLSLLSFHKNGYVRQEAVRLLTEIDRSEVLPCLVIRQ
;
A
#
# COMPACT_ATOMS: atom_id res chain seq x y z
N MET A 1 3.37 -10.59 -12.90
CA MET A 1 4.48 -9.75 -12.42
C MET A 1 5.22 -10.53 -11.36
N LYS A 2 6.55 -10.38 -11.29
CA LYS A 2 7.38 -11.06 -10.29
C LYS A 2 8.30 -10.02 -9.65
N LEU A 3 8.48 -10.12 -8.35
CA LEU A 3 9.50 -9.36 -7.64
C LEU A 3 10.88 -9.87 -8.03
N SER A 4 11.86 -8.97 -8.11
CA SER A 4 13.27 -9.33 -8.18
C SER A 4 13.72 -10.02 -6.90
N VAL A 5 14.90 -10.66 -6.94
CA VAL A 5 15.51 -11.27 -5.76
C VAL A 5 15.75 -10.23 -4.67
N ALA A 6 16.21 -9.03 -5.04
CA ALA A 6 16.47 -7.93 -4.12
C ALA A 6 15.18 -7.45 -3.42
N ALA A 7 14.09 -7.28 -4.18
CA ALA A 7 12.81 -6.89 -3.59
C ALA A 7 12.24 -7.99 -2.68
N TRP A 8 12.41 -9.26 -3.06
CA TRP A 8 12.03 -10.39 -2.21
C TRP A 8 12.80 -10.44 -0.89
N GLU A 9 14.08 -10.10 -0.90
CA GLU A 9 14.89 -10.05 0.32
C GLU A 9 14.36 -8.99 1.29
N ILE A 10 14.05 -7.79 0.79
CA ILE A 10 13.44 -6.70 1.58
C ILE A 10 12.07 -7.11 2.12
N VAL A 11 11.22 -7.72 1.28
CA VAL A 11 9.90 -8.23 1.70
C VAL A 11 10.03 -9.26 2.82
N ASN A 12 11.02 -10.14 2.76
CA ASN A 12 11.28 -11.13 3.82
C ASN A 12 11.77 -10.47 5.12
N GLN A 13 12.61 -9.44 5.04
CA GLN A 13 13.03 -8.65 6.21
C GLN A 13 11.83 -7.92 6.86
N LEU A 14 10.96 -7.30 6.05
CA LEU A 14 9.71 -6.68 6.50
C LEU A 14 8.82 -7.71 7.21
N ALA A 15 8.62 -8.89 6.63
CA ALA A 15 7.80 -9.93 7.24
C ALA A 15 8.39 -10.48 8.56
N ALA A 16 9.72 -10.55 8.67
CA ALA A 16 10.39 -10.96 9.90
C ALA A 16 10.20 -9.93 11.03
N SER A 17 10.11 -8.64 10.68
CA SER A 17 9.85 -7.54 11.64
C SER A 17 8.43 -7.56 12.23
N GLU A 18 7.45 -8.10 11.50
CA GLU A 18 6.06 -8.24 11.96
C GLU A 18 5.83 -9.46 12.85
N ARG A 19 6.50 -10.59 12.56
CA ARG A 19 6.32 -11.86 13.31
C ARG A 19 6.87 -11.84 14.73
N ARG A 20 7.83 -10.96 15.05
CA ARG A 20 8.48 -10.94 16.38
C ARG A 20 7.82 -9.91 17.28
N GLN A 21 7.00 -10.41 18.20
CA GLN A 21 6.38 -9.61 19.25
C GLN A 21 7.44 -8.98 20.18
N SER A 22 7.30 -7.66 20.32
CA SER A 22 7.78 -6.78 21.40
C SER A 22 9.30 -6.61 21.63
N TRP A 23 10.07 -7.63 21.99
CA TRP A 23 11.42 -7.39 22.56
C TRP A 23 12.51 -7.06 21.51
N PHE A 24 12.51 -7.72 20.34
CA PHE A 24 13.49 -7.44 19.27
C PHE A 24 13.19 -6.14 18.52
N ARG A 25 11.94 -5.66 18.50
CA ARG A 25 11.57 -4.36 17.91
C ARG A 25 12.12 -3.18 18.71
N GLN A 26 12.55 -3.44 19.95
CA GLN A 26 13.28 -2.51 20.82
C GLN A 26 14.79 -2.53 20.53
N MET A 27 15.30 -3.64 19.98
CA MET A 27 16.72 -3.88 19.68
C MET A 27 17.08 -3.54 18.21
N MET A 28 16.21 -3.88 17.25
CA MET A 28 16.23 -3.38 15.87
C MET A 28 15.44 -2.08 15.87
N GLY A 29 16.13 -0.95 15.82
CA GLY A 29 15.52 0.38 15.99
C GLY A 29 14.32 0.62 15.07
N ARG A 30 13.37 1.45 15.54
CA ARG A 30 12.18 1.92 14.79
C ARG A 30 12.50 2.47 13.39
N SER A 31 13.74 2.89 13.14
CA SER A 31 14.23 3.35 11.84
C SER A 31 14.27 2.24 10.77
N ASP A 32 14.28 0.96 11.14
CA ASP A 32 14.55 -0.13 10.21
C ASP A 32 13.39 -0.37 9.23
N VAL A 33 12.15 -0.54 9.71
CA VAL A 33 10.97 -0.79 8.84
C VAL A 33 10.74 0.35 7.86
N SER A 34 10.79 1.61 8.33
CA SER A 34 10.63 2.77 7.46
C SER A 34 11.73 2.84 6.38
N SER A 35 12.96 2.44 6.71
CA SER A 35 14.07 2.39 5.76
C SER A 35 13.89 1.29 4.72
N LEU A 36 13.41 0.11 5.13
CA LEU A 36 13.11 -1.01 4.24
C LEU A 36 11.99 -0.66 3.24
N LEU A 37 10.95 0.04 3.69
CA LEU A 37 9.87 0.51 2.82
C LEU A 37 10.39 1.51 1.76
N ARG A 38 11.30 2.42 2.14
CA ARG A 38 11.91 3.35 1.19
C ARG A 38 12.79 2.63 0.18
N LYS A 39 13.66 1.72 0.62
CA LYS A 39 14.46 0.86 -0.26
C LYS A 39 13.59 0.08 -1.24
N LEU A 40 12.45 -0.43 -0.79
CA LEU A 40 11.50 -1.13 -1.66
C LEU A 40 10.89 -0.19 -2.71
N GLY A 41 10.64 1.08 -2.37
CA GLY A 41 10.22 2.12 -3.31
C GLY A 41 11.29 2.48 -4.33
N GLU A 42 12.56 2.53 -3.92
CA GLU A 42 13.71 2.79 -4.81
C GLU A 42 13.87 1.73 -5.91
N LEU A 43 13.45 0.50 -5.66
CA LEU A 43 13.43 -0.57 -6.68
C LEU A 43 12.35 -0.35 -7.75
N ASN A 44 11.35 0.49 -7.47
CA ASN A 44 10.22 0.82 -8.36
C ASN A 44 9.53 -0.41 -8.98
N GLU A 45 9.33 -1.46 -8.18
CA GLU A 45 8.68 -2.70 -8.62
C GLU A 45 7.22 -2.73 -8.16
N PRO A 46 6.21 -2.52 -9.03
CA PRO A 46 4.82 -2.43 -8.57
C PRO A 46 4.28 -3.73 -7.96
N ALA A 47 4.92 -4.87 -8.23
CA ALA A 47 4.67 -6.14 -7.54
C ALA A 47 4.89 -6.07 -6.01
N ALA A 48 5.55 -5.01 -5.52
CA ALA A 48 5.78 -4.76 -4.10
C ALA A 48 4.58 -4.12 -3.39
N LEU A 49 3.63 -3.51 -4.13
CA LEU A 49 2.46 -2.83 -3.57
C LEU A 49 1.70 -3.62 -2.49
N PRO A 50 1.35 -4.91 -2.65
CA PRO A 50 0.62 -5.64 -1.60
C PRO A 50 1.41 -5.75 -0.29
N TYR A 51 2.74 -5.80 -0.35
CA TYR A 51 3.60 -5.88 0.83
C TYR A 51 3.76 -4.52 1.52
N VAL A 52 3.64 -3.43 0.77
CA VAL A 52 3.66 -2.06 1.31
C VAL A 52 2.30 -1.71 1.92
N ALA A 53 1.21 -2.14 1.28
CA ALA A 53 -0.17 -1.79 1.64
C ALA A 53 -0.53 -2.10 3.11
N GLN A 54 -0.02 -3.21 3.65
CA GLN A 54 -0.28 -3.60 5.04
C GLN A 54 0.22 -2.56 6.07
N PHE A 55 1.26 -1.79 5.74
CA PHE A 55 1.87 -0.80 6.63
C PHE A 55 1.14 0.54 6.65
N LEU A 56 0.16 0.76 5.76
CA LEU A 56 -0.69 1.96 5.77
C LEU A 56 -1.52 2.09 7.05
N THR A 57 -1.75 0.97 7.73
CA THR A 57 -2.49 0.88 9.01
C THR A 57 -1.59 0.70 10.24
N SER A 58 -0.25 0.76 10.07
CA SER A 58 0.70 0.59 11.17
C SER A 58 0.41 1.58 12.32
N ALA A 59 0.60 1.21 13.58
CA ALA A 59 0.49 2.16 14.70
C ALA A 59 1.65 3.19 14.71
N ASP A 60 2.79 2.84 14.12
CA ASP A 60 3.95 3.72 14.04
C ASP A 60 3.81 4.77 12.92
N ARG A 61 3.89 6.05 13.28
CA ARG A 61 3.70 7.17 12.34
C ARG A 61 4.77 7.19 11.25
N ALA A 62 6.03 6.88 11.59
CA ALA A 62 7.12 6.87 10.62
C ALA A 62 6.95 5.76 9.58
N THR A 63 6.57 4.57 10.03
CA THR A 63 6.23 3.43 9.17
C THR A 63 5.05 3.76 8.26
N ARG A 64 3.96 4.33 8.78
CA ARG A 64 2.81 4.75 7.95
C ARG A 64 3.21 5.78 6.89
N ALA A 65 4.02 6.76 7.27
CA ALA A 65 4.50 7.79 6.34
C ALA A 65 5.35 7.19 5.22
N ALA A 66 6.32 6.33 5.56
CA ALA A 66 7.14 5.64 4.58
C ALA A 66 6.31 4.74 3.65
N ALA A 67 5.33 4.01 4.18
CA ALA A 67 4.43 3.20 3.36
C ALA A 67 3.66 4.04 2.34
N ARG A 68 3.14 5.21 2.75
CA ARG A 68 2.45 6.14 1.86
C ARG A 68 3.36 6.69 0.77
N GLU A 69 4.56 7.12 1.13
CA GLU A 69 5.56 7.59 0.17
C GLU A 69 5.90 6.50 -0.86
N THR A 70 6.11 5.27 -0.40
CA THR A 70 6.37 4.13 -1.29
C THR A 70 5.18 3.84 -2.20
N VAL A 71 3.94 3.90 -1.71
CA VAL A 71 2.74 3.73 -2.56
C VAL A 71 2.67 4.80 -3.65
N VAL A 72 3.00 6.06 -3.33
CA VAL A 72 3.06 7.13 -4.33
C VAL A 72 4.07 6.79 -5.42
N VAL A 73 5.30 6.41 -5.05
CA VAL A 73 6.35 6.06 -6.01
C VAL A 73 5.87 4.91 -6.92
N LEU A 74 5.42 3.81 -6.32
CA LEU A 74 5.03 2.61 -7.06
C LEU A 74 3.80 2.79 -7.96
N LEU A 75 2.92 3.75 -7.66
CA LEU A 75 1.75 4.06 -8.49
C LEU A 75 1.98 5.17 -9.51
N THR A 76 3.03 5.98 -9.38
CA THR A 76 3.28 7.10 -10.31
C THR A 76 3.62 6.58 -11.70
N ASP A 77 4.43 5.51 -11.78
CA ASP A 77 4.93 4.98 -13.05
C ASP A 77 4.25 3.65 -13.46
N ILE A 78 3.19 3.24 -12.75
CA ILE A 78 2.57 1.96 -13.04
C ILE A 78 1.81 2.00 -14.37
N SER A 79 2.09 1.04 -15.25
CA SER A 79 1.32 0.89 -16.48
C SER A 79 -0.08 0.37 -16.20
N ALA A 80 -1.06 0.72 -17.05
CA ALA A 80 -2.42 0.17 -16.95
C ALA A 80 -2.44 -1.37 -16.97
N ARG A 81 -1.54 -1.96 -17.77
CA ARG A 81 -1.36 -3.41 -17.86
C ARG A 81 -0.87 -4.00 -16.54
N ASP A 82 0.11 -3.38 -15.90
CA ASP A 82 0.63 -3.84 -14.61
C ASP A 82 -0.40 -3.68 -13.50
N LEU A 83 -1.20 -2.60 -13.55
CA LEU A 83 -2.29 -2.40 -12.61
C LEU A 83 -3.37 -3.49 -12.71
N LEU A 84 -3.78 -3.84 -13.94
CA LEU A 84 -4.67 -4.99 -14.19
C LEU A 84 -4.03 -6.30 -13.77
N ALA A 85 -2.75 -6.49 -14.09
CA ALA A 85 -2.04 -7.70 -13.73
C ALA A 85 -1.93 -7.87 -12.21
N LEU A 86 -1.82 -6.78 -11.44
CA LEU A 86 -1.88 -6.81 -9.98
C LEU A 86 -3.29 -7.22 -9.49
N GLU A 87 -4.35 -6.66 -10.07
CA GLU A 87 -5.72 -7.05 -9.75
C GLU A 87 -5.97 -8.56 -10.00
N GLU A 88 -5.57 -9.05 -11.17
CA GLU A 88 -5.72 -10.45 -11.59
C GLU A 88 -4.83 -11.42 -10.83
N GLN A 89 -3.58 -11.04 -10.51
CA GLN A 89 -2.61 -11.90 -9.81
C GLN A 89 -3.00 -12.21 -8.37
N SER A 90 -4.20 -11.82 -7.95
CA SER A 90 -4.66 -12.00 -6.61
C SER A 90 -3.71 -11.34 -5.63
N LEU A 91 -3.59 -10.00 -5.75
CA LEU A 91 -3.27 -9.11 -4.63
C LEU A 91 -3.97 -9.55 -3.31
N TRP A 92 -5.08 -10.31 -3.40
CA TRP A 92 -6.02 -10.56 -2.32
C TRP A 92 -6.29 -12.04 -1.96
N LEU A 93 -5.92 -13.05 -2.78
CA LEU A 93 -6.27 -14.47 -2.51
C LEU A 93 -5.15 -15.27 -1.86
N ASN A 94 -3.86 -14.99 -2.14
CA ASN A 94 -2.72 -15.71 -1.55
C ASN A 94 -2.14 -15.03 -0.30
N ALA A 95 -2.97 -14.19 0.29
CA ALA A 95 -2.81 -13.46 1.52
C ALA A 95 -2.73 -14.37 2.74
N SER A 96 -1.66 -15.17 2.84
CA SER A 96 -1.31 -15.82 4.10
C SER A 96 -1.31 -14.79 5.24
N TYR A 97 -1.48 -15.25 6.47
CA TYR A 97 -1.54 -14.59 7.80
C TYR A 97 -0.96 -13.15 7.98
N ARG A 98 -0.08 -12.69 7.09
CA ARG A 98 0.55 -11.37 6.95
C ARG A 98 -0.42 -10.23 6.59
N TRP A 99 -1.53 -10.45 5.85
CA TRP A 99 -2.44 -9.36 5.41
C TRP A 99 -3.73 -9.22 6.24
N GLN A 100 -3.71 -9.58 7.52
CA GLN A 100 -4.87 -9.44 8.40
C GLN A 100 -5.34 -7.98 8.53
N ASN A 101 -4.40 -7.03 8.61
CA ASN A 101 -4.77 -5.63 8.81
C ASN A 101 -5.43 -5.03 7.57
N TRP A 102 -4.87 -5.28 6.39
CA TRP A 102 -5.45 -4.81 5.13
C TRP A 102 -6.86 -5.38 4.92
N SER A 103 -7.02 -6.69 5.08
CA SER A 103 -8.33 -7.35 4.87
C SER A 103 -9.42 -6.95 5.86
N ARG A 104 -9.06 -6.31 6.98
CA ARG A 104 -9.98 -5.85 8.03
C ARG A 104 -10.44 -4.40 7.85
N ILE A 105 -9.85 -3.67 6.90
CA ILE A 105 -10.24 -2.28 6.61
C ILE A 105 -11.74 -2.20 6.37
N GLN A 106 -12.39 -1.28 7.09
CA GLN A 106 -13.79 -0.95 6.94
C GLN A 106 -13.96 0.37 6.18
N PRO A 107 -15.14 0.65 5.61
CA PRO A 107 -15.40 1.91 4.91
C PRO A 107 -15.08 3.14 5.77
N ALA A 108 -15.40 3.09 7.07
CA ALA A 108 -15.11 4.16 8.02
C ALA A 108 -13.61 4.45 8.21
N ASP A 109 -12.74 3.48 7.91
CA ASP A 109 -11.29 3.64 8.06
C ASP A 109 -10.66 4.33 6.84
N VAL A 110 -11.35 4.39 5.69
CA VAL A 110 -10.78 4.82 4.40
C VAL A 110 -10.20 6.24 4.50
N ALA A 111 -10.97 7.19 5.00
CA ALA A 111 -10.51 8.58 5.15
C ALA A 111 -9.32 8.68 6.13
N ALA A 112 -9.36 7.95 7.24
CA ALA A 112 -8.28 7.94 8.22
C ALA A 112 -6.97 7.34 7.64
N ILE A 113 -7.09 6.26 6.86
CA ILE A 113 -5.96 5.60 6.18
C ILE A 113 -5.44 6.46 5.03
N ALA A 114 -6.31 7.19 4.32
CA ALA A 114 -5.93 8.11 3.23
C ALA A 114 -5.32 9.41 3.74
N GLY A 115 -5.62 9.84 4.97
CA GLY A 115 -5.13 11.11 5.54
C GLY A 115 -5.94 12.31 5.05
N SER A 116 -5.37 13.51 5.14
CA SER A 116 -6.07 14.72 4.70
C SER A 116 -5.99 14.92 3.17
N PRO A 117 -6.97 15.56 2.52
CA PRO A 117 -6.97 15.77 1.06
C PRO A 117 -5.76 16.53 0.52
N ASP A 118 -5.15 17.40 1.33
CA ASP A 118 -3.93 18.15 1.02
C ASP A 118 -2.64 17.33 1.23
N GLN A 119 -2.73 16.19 1.91
CA GLN A 119 -1.58 15.35 2.21
C GLN A 119 -1.05 14.67 0.94
N ARG A 120 0.27 14.72 0.75
CA ARG A 120 0.94 13.98 -0.33
C ARG A 120 0.61 12.48 -0.22
N GLY A 121 0.15 11.92 -1.35
CA GLY A 121 -0.23 10.52 -1.44
C GLY A 121 -1.66 10.19 -1.03
N TYR A 122 -2.49 11.18 -0.70
CA TYR A 122 -3.93 11.00 -0.47
C TYR A 122 -4.60 10.26 -1.65
N SER A 123 -4.45 10.78 -2.87
CA SER A 123 -5.00 10.16 -4.09
C SER A 123 -4.42 8.77 -4.36
N ALA A 124 -3.11 8.58 -4.20
CA ALA A 124 -2.45 7.30 -4.41
C ALA A 124 -2.95 6.21 -3.44
N VAL A 125 -3.15 6.55 -2.17
CA VAL A 125 -3.69 5.62 -1.17
C VAL A 125 -5.14 5.27 -1.48
N LEU A 126 -5.98 6.24 -1.85
CA LEU A 126 -7.36 5.98 -2.25
C LEU A 126 -7.43 5.12 -3.53
N SER A 127 -6.57 5.39 -4.51
CA SER A 127 -6.41 4.56 -5.71
C SER A 127 -6.08 3.12 -5.33
N LEU A 128 -5.17 2.90 -4.38
CA LEU A 128 -4.88 1.55 -3.89
C LEU A 128 -6.06 0.91 -3.15
N LEU A 129 -6.74 1.65 -2.27
CA LEU A 129 -7.92 1.18 -1.51
C LEU A 129 -9.11 0.84 -2.41
N SER A 130 -9.21 1.47 -3.57
CA SER A 130 -10.24 1.14 -4.54
C SER A 130 -10.06 -0.27 -5.17
N PHE A 131 -8.88 -0.89 -5.03
CA PHE A 131 -8.67 -2.30 -5.39
C PHE A 131 -9.05 -3.27 -4.27
N HIS A 132 -9.51 -2.78 -3.12
CA HIS A 132 -9.81 -3.61 -1.96
C HIS A 132 -10.93 -4.65 -2.27
N LYS A 133 -10.84 -5.81 -1.60
CA LYS A 133 -11.80 -6.93 -1.77
C LYS A 133 -13.20 -6.64 -1.23
N ASN A 134 -13.28 -5.79 -0.20
CA ASN A 134 -14.56 -5.32 0.35
C ASN A 134 -15.12 -4.23 -0.58
N GLY A 135 -16.25 -4.53 -1.23
CA GLY A 135 -16.91 -3.62 -2.17
C GLY A 135 -17.28 -2.27 -1.56
N TYR A 136 -17.59 -2.21 -0.26
CA TYR A 136 -17.91 -0.96 0.42
C TYR A 136 -16.66 -0.09 0.66
N VAL A 137 -15.50 -0.69 0.96
CA VAL A 137 -14.22 0.03 1.05
C VAL A 137 -13.85 0.61 -0.31
N ARG A 138 -14.04 -0.20 -1.37
CA ARG A 138 -13.84 0.23 -2.74
C ARG A 138 -14.73 1.43 -3.10
N GLN A 139 -16.02 1.32 -2.81
CA GLN A 139 -16.99 2.38 -3.11
C GLN A 139 -16.62 3.67 -2.39
N GLU A 140 -16.28 3.61 -1.10
CA GLU A 140 -15.88 4.79 -0.33
C GLU A 140 -14.59 5.41 -0.85
N ALA A 141 -13.60 4.59 -1.22
CA ALA A 141 -12.38 5.08 -1.85
C ALA A 141 -12.65 5.79 -3.18
N VAL A 142 -13.51 5.23 -4.03
CA VAL A 142 -13.92 5.87 -5.30
C VAL A 142 -14.68 7.18 -5.05
N ARG A 143 -15.61 7.20 -4.09
CA ARG A 143 -16.34 8.42 -3.72
C ARG A 143 -15.39 9.55 -3.35
N LEU A 144 -14.41 9.28 -2.48
CA LEU A 144 -13.39 10.26 -2.09
C LEU A 144 -12.46 10.66 -3.24
N LEU A 145 -12.15 9.75 -4.18
CA LEU A 145 -11.38 10.09 -5.39
C LEU A 145 -12.15 11.05 -6.31
N THR A 146 -13.47 10.89 -6.43
CA THR A 146 -14.30 11.79 -7.27
C THR A 146 -14.40 13.20 -6.73
N GLU A 147 -14.07 13.42 -5.46
CA GLU A 147 -14.02 14.75 -4.83
C GLU A 147 -12.68 15.46 -5.07
N ILE A 148 -11.67 14.78 -5.62
CA ILE A 148 -10.37 15.37 -5.90
C ILE A 148 -10.42 16.09 -7.25
N ASP A 149 -10.38 17.42 -7.22
CA ASP A 149 -10.40 18.31 -8.39
C ASP A 149 -9.09 18.33 -9.20
N ARG A 150 -8.25 17.28 -9.11
CA ARG A 150 -6.93 17.21 -9.75
C ARG A 150 -6.93 16.21 -10.89
N SER A 151 -6.53 16.65 -12.07
CA SER A 151 -6.28 15.84 -13.28
C SER A 151 -5.25 14.70 -13.08
N GLU A 152 -4.57 14.65 -11.94
CA GLU A 152 -3.59 13.62 -11.56
C GLU A 152 -4.22 12.26 -11.18
N VAL A 153 -5.55 12.19 -11.00
CA VAL A 153 -6.24 10.97 -10.52
C VAL A 153 -6.47 9.92 -11.64
N LEU A 154 -6.19 10.29 -12.89
CA LEU A 154 -6.70 9.59 -14.07
C LEU A 154 -6.19 8.15 -14.28
N PRO A 155 -4.95 7.72 -13.98
CA PRO A 155 -4.52 6.36 -14.35
C PRO A 155 -5.32 5.25 -13.64
N CYS A 156 -5.72 5.48 -12.38
CA CYS A 156 -6.38 4.45 -11.57
C CYS A 156 -7.91 4.42 -11.71
N LEU A 157 -8.53 5.55 -12.07
CA LEU A 157 -9.98 5.63 -12.31
C LEU A 157 -10.36 5.16 -13.73
N VAL A 158 -9.51 5.40 -14.73
CA VAL A 158 -9.82 5.08 -16.14
C VAL A 158 -9.96 3.57 -16.40
N ILE A 159 -9.34 2.71 -15.58
CA ILE A 159 -9.37 1.26 -15.77
C ILE A 159 -10.67 0.61 -15.20
N ARG A 160 -11.53 1.39 -14.53
CA ARG A 160 -12.66 0.84 -13.76
C ARG A 160 -14.05 1.16 -14.34
N GLN A 161 -14.14 1.53 -15.61
CA GLN A 161 -15.42 1.56 -16.36
C GLN A 161 -15.77 0.17 -16.88
#